data_AF-A0AAD6B2Y9-F1
#
_entry.id   AF-A0AAD6B2Y9-F1
#
_cell.length_a   1.000
_cell.length_b   1.000
_cell.length_c   1.000
_cell.angle_alpha   90.00
_cell.angle_beta   90.00
_cell.angle_gamma   90.00
#
_symmetry.space_group_name_H-M   'P 1'
#
loop_
_entity.id
_entity.type
_entity.pdbx_description
1 polymer ?
#
loop_
_entity_poly.entity_id
_entity_poly.type
_entity_poly.pdbx_seq_one_letter_code
_entity_poly.pdbx_strand_id
1 'polypeptide(L)'
;MNGAMYHEILSDNLLPSARALKMKRGWVFQHDNDPKHTARATKEWLRGLGENTFYVDYKTEDGSANAGSDYEYNEGTLVFKPGETRREIKVGIIDDDIFEEDEHFFVRLLNLRVGDAEGMFESDEVGAAPKGRLLEPLVATVTILDDDHAGIFTFSERMVRVSESVGTMEVTVVRNSGARGTVILPYSTESGTAKEGEDYEEARGELEFNNDQTTRSDLIEPGRVVESQRPGS
;
A
#
# COMPACT_ATOMS: atom_id res chain seq x y z
N MET A 1 -15.91 -9.89 -6.06
CA MET A 1 -14.77 -10.84 -6.18
C MET A 1 -14.96 -11.91 -5.11
N ASN A 2 -14.72 -13.17 -5.45
CA ASN A 2 -14.95 -14.33 -4.57
C ASN A 2 -13.73 -14.57 -3.65
N GLY A 3 -14.00 -14.90 -2.38
CA GLY A 3 -13.06 -14.92 -1.25
C GLY A 3 -11.82 -15.82 -1.36
N ALA A 4 -11.65 -16.55 -2.47
CA ALA A 4 -10.46 -17.34 -2.75
C ALA A 4 -9.26 -16.49 -3.24
N MET A 5 -9.49 -15.33 -3.87
CA MET A 5 -8.38 -14.45 -4.28
C MET A 5 -7.77 -13.63 -3.13
N TYR A 6 -8.48 -13.48 -2.00
CA TYR A 6 -7.96 -12.79 -0.82
C TYR A 6 -6.79 -13.54 -0.16
N HIS A 7 -6.75 -14.88 -0.29
CA HIS A 7 -5.68 -15.68 0.31
C HIS A 7 -4.37 -15.69 -0.48
N GLU A 8 -4.40 -15.33 -1.77
CA GLU A 8 -3.20 -15.35 -2.63
C GLU A 8 -2.46 -13.99 -2.62
N ILE A 9 -3.13 -12.91 -2.23
CA ILE A 9 -2.53 -11.56 -2.15
C ILE A 9 -1.74 -11.37 -0.83
N LEU A 10 -2.07 -12.13 0.23
CA LEU A 10 -1.40 -12.03 1.53
C LEU A 10 -0.08 -12.82 1.63
N SER A 11 0.27 -13.66 0.65
CA SER A 11 1.53 -14.43 0.69
C SER A 11 2.76 -13.62 0.27
N ASP A 12 2.59 -12.46 -0.38
CA ASP A 12 3.68 -11.71 -1.01
C ASP A 12 4.15 -10.47 -0.23
N ASN A 13 3.94 -10.47 1.10
CA ASN A 13 4.73 -9.81 2.15
C ASN A 13 5.68 -8.65 1.73
N LEU A 14 5.16 -7.62 1.07
CA LEU A 14 5.93 -6.48 0.59
C LEU A 14 5.08 -5.22 0.59
N LEU A 15 4.89 -4.57 1.74
CA LEU A 15 4.80 -3.11 1.75
C LEU A 15 5.48 -2.53 3.00
N PRO A 16 6.68 -1.92 2.87
CA PRO A 16 7.21 -1.04 3.89
C PRO A 16 6.38 0.25 3.96
N SER A 17 6.20 0.71 5.20
CA SER A 17 5.54 1.93 5.64
C SER A 17 5.62 3.14 4.68
N ALA A 18 4.47 3.79 4.57
CA ALA A 18 4.21 5.14 4.05
C ALA A 18 5.41 5.89 3.45
N ARG A 19 5.52 5.92 2.11
CA ARG A 19 6.29 6.96 1.41
C ARG A 19 5.64 7.29 0.08
N ALA A 20 5.05 8.49 0.02
CA ALA A 20 4.71 9.28 -1.17
C ALA A 20 4.43 8.46 -2.43
N LEU A 21 3.18 8.44 -2.90
CA LEU A 21 2.80 7.91 -4.20
C LEU A 21 3.54 8.71 -5.30
N LYS A 22 4.79 8.34 -5.55
CA LYS A 22 5.56 8.76 -6.72
C LYS A 22 4.92 7.98 -7.86
N MET A 23 3.96 8.61 -8.53
CA MET A 23 3.43 8.11 -9.79
C MET A 23 4.60 8.06 -10.79
N LYS A 24 5.27 6.89 -10.82
CA LYS A 24 6.61 6.73 -11.41
C LYS A 24 6.59 6.54 -12.92
N ARG A 25 5.48 6.82 -13.59
CA ARG A 25 5.38 6.78 -15.05
C ARG A 25 4.48 7.92 -15.51
N GLY A 26 5.14 8.96 -16.01
CA GLY A 26 4.47 10.08 -16.64
C GLY A 26 3.60 9.63 -17.81
N TRP A 27 2.51 10.35 -17.99
CA TRP A 27 1.61 10.29 -19.13
C TRP A 27 2.38 10.19 -20.45
N VAL A 28 2.07 9.16 -21.25
CA VAL A 28 2.48 9.05 -22.66
C VAL A 28 1.21 8.75 -23.46
N PHE A 29 0.91 9.59 -24.44
CA PHE A 29 -0.31 9.53 -25.24
C PHE A 29 -0.13 8.67 -26.51
N GLN A 30 -1.00 7.64 -26.62
CA GLN A 30 -1.59 6.94 -27.78
C GLN A 30 -0.94 5.75 -28.55
N HIS A 31 -1.89 4.83 -28.81
CA HIS A 31 -2.16 3.75 -29.78
C HIS A 31 -1.38 2.45 -29.71
N ASP A 32 -0.07 2.44 -29.91
CA ASP A 32 0.69 1.17 -29.88
C ASP A 32 1.93 1.39 -29.02
N ASN A 33 2.04 0.66 -27.92
CA ASN A 33 3.13 0.74 -26.95
C ASN A 33 4.50 0.25 -27.53
N ASP A 34 4.70 0.34 -28.85
CA ASP A 34 5.98 0.11 -29.52
C ASP A 34 6.89 1.34 -29.32
N PRO A 35 8.05 1.19 -28.65
CA PRO A 35 9.00 2.27 -28.39
C PRO A 35 9.43 3.06 -29.64
N LYS A 36 9.42 2.45 -30.82
CA LYS A 36 9.80 3.11 -32.08
C LYS A 36 8.71 4.05 -32.59
N HIS A 37 7.44 3.68 -32.40
CA HIS A 37 6.29 4.52 -32.74
C HIS A 37 6.15 5.66 -31.75
N THR A 38 6.36 5.40 -30.46
CA THR A 38 6.40 6.43 -29.41
C THR A 38 7.49 7.47 -29.69
N ALA A 39 8.72 7.05 -30.01
CA ALA A 39 9.83 7.98 -30.29
C ALA A 39 9.59 8.85 -31.53
N ARG A 40 9.00 8.28 -32.59
CA ARG A 40 8.65 9.03 -33.81
C ARG A 40 7.51 10.01 -33.57
N ALA A 41 6.46 9.58 -32.86
CA ALA A 41 5.37 10.46 -32.44
C ALA A 41 5.93 11.63 -31.63
N THR A 42 6.76 11.36 -30.60
CA THR A 42 7.39 12.41 -29.75
C THR A 42 8.15 13.44 -30.60
N LYS A 43 8.83 13.02 -31.67
CA LYS A 43 9.56 13.91 -32.59
C LYS A 43 8.65 14.74 -33.50
N GLU A 44 7.49 14.21 -33.90
CA GLU A 44 6.46 14.96 -34.64
C GLU A 44 5.69 15.94 -33.73
N TRP A 45 5.46 15.60 -32.45
CA TRP A 45 4.96 16.53 -31.43
C TRP A 45 5.92 17.71 -31.18
N LEU A 46 7.23 17.47 -31.20
CA LEU A 46 8.24 18.54 -31.09
C LEU A 46 8.25 19.50 -32.29
N ARG A 47 7.73 19.09 -33.46
CA ARG A 47 7.55 19.99 -34.62
C ARG A 47 6.25 20.81 -34.55
N GLY A 48 5.33 20.45 -33.66
CA GLY A 48 4.09 21.17 -33.39
C GLY A 48 4.09 21.92 -32.05
N LEU A 49 5.27 22.23 -31.49
CA LEU A 49 5.39 23.12 -30.32
C LEU A 49 4.94 24.54 -30.71
N GLY A 50 3.65 24.81 -30.57
CA GLY A 50 3.14 26.18 -30.54
C GLY A 50 3.57 26.87 -29.24
N GLU A 51 3.59 28.21 -29.27
CA GLU A 51 3.78 29.12 -28.12
C GLU A 51 2.61 29.05 -27.10
N ASN A 52 1.73 28.05 -27.22
CA ASN A 52 0.46 28.00 -26.51
C ASN A 52 0.62 27.43 -25.10
N THR A 53 -0.06 28.06 -24.14
CA THR A 53 -0.21 27.57 -22.78
C THR A 53 -1.54 26.84 -22.66
N PHE A 54 -1.52 25.65 -22.07
CA PHE A 54 -2.72 24.87 -21.81
C PHE A 54 -3.13 24.96 -20.35
N TYR A 55 -4.42 25.14 -20.11
CA TYR A 55 -5.02 25.20 -18.79
C TYR A 55 -5.99 24.03 -18.66
N VAL A 56 -5.82 23.18 -17.66
CA VAL A 56 -6.70 22.02 -17.41
C VAL A 56 -7.22 22.10 -15.99
N ASP A 57 -8.53 22.20 -15.83
CA ASP A 57 -9.13 22.15 -14.51
C ASP A 57 -9.10 20.74 -13.96
N TYR A 58 -8.98 20.62 -12.64
CA TYR A 58 -9.15 19.37 -11.94
C TYR A 58 -10.00 19.57 -10.69
N LYS A 59 -10.66 18.50 -10.25
CA LYS A 59 -11.32 18.44 -8.95
C LYS A 59 -11.31 17.02 -8.39
N THR A 60 -11.35 16.90 -7.08
CA THR A 60 -11.62 15.64 -6.39
C THR A 60 -13.12 15.38 -6.34
N GLU A 61 -13.51 14.11 -6.37
CA GLU A 61 -14.89 13.66 -6.19
C GLU A 61 -14.90 12.45 -5.26
N ASP A 62 -15.87 12.38 -4.36
CA ASP A 62 -16.01 11.29 -3.41
C ASP A 62 -16.30 9.95 -4.12
N GLY A 63 -15.80 8.86 -3.53
CA GLY A 63 -16.13 7.50 -3.89
C GLY A 63 -16.75 6.78 -2.70
N SER A 64 -16.04 5.80 -2.14
CA SER A 64 -16.32 5.35 -0.78
C SER A 64 -15.68 6.26 0.27
N ALA A 65 -14.49 6.81 -0.05
CA ALA A 65 -13.85 7.86 0.72
C ALA A 65 -14.51 9.22 0.45
N ASN A 66 -14.70 10.01 1.51
CA ASN A 66 -15.39 11.28 1.57
C ASN A 66 -14.44 12.42 1.94
N ALA A 67 -14.63 13.56 1.28
CA ALA A 67 -13.87 14.76 1.60
C ALA A 67 -14.18 15.25 3.03
N GLY A 68 -13.13 15.50 3.81
CA GLY A 68 -13.20 16.02 5.17
C GLY A 68 -13.15 14.96 6.27
N SER A 69 -13.41 13.68 5.95
CA SER A 69 -13.08 12.55 6.83
C SER A 69 -11.82 11.83 6.37
N ASP A 70 -11.72 11.51 5.08
CA ASP A 70 -10.72 10.54 4.61
C ASP A 70 -9.66 11.24 3.73
N TYR A 71 -10.05 12.32 3.05
CA TYR A 71 -9.14 13.16 2.27
C TYR A 71 -9.57 14.64 2.25
N GLU A 72 -8.66 15.54 1.88
CA GLU A 72 -8.97 16.96 1.73
C GLU A 72 -9.55 17.26 0.34
N TYR A 73 -10.72 17.91 0.27
CA TYR A 73 -11.27 18.40 -1.00
C TYR A 73 -10.26 19.28 -1.73
N ASN A 74 -10.05 19.03 -3.03
CA ASN A 74 -9.06 19.76 -3.82
C ASN A 74 -9.56 20.02 -5.23
N GLU A 75 -9.50 21.27 -5.67
CA GLU A 75 -9.77 21.67 -7.04
C GLU A 75 -8.79 22.78 -7.48
N GLY A 76 -8.58 22.89 -8.79
CA GLY A 76 -7.71 23.93 -9.31
C GLY A 76 -7.47 23.80 -10.81
N THR A 77 -6.47 24.53 -11.30
CA THR A 77 -6.10 24.54 -12.72
C THR A 77 -4.62 24.21 -12.88
N LEU A 78 -4.33 23.17 -13.66
CA LEU A 78 -2.99 22.83 -14.12
C LEU A 78 -2.62 23.71 -15.32
N VAL A 79 -1.46 24.37 -15.26
CA VAL A 79 -0.97 25.25 -16.33
C VAL A 79 0.25 24.62 -16.99
N PHE A 80 0.13 24.21 -18.24
CA PHE A 80 1.24 23.68 -19.04
C PHE A 80 1.74 24.77 -19.97
N LYS A 81 2.88 25.37 -19.61
CA LYS A 81 3.59 26.33 -20.45
C LYS A 81 4.23 25.62 -21.65
N PRO A 82 4.62 26.35 -22.71
CA PRO A 82 5.31 25.77 -23.85
C PRO A 82 6.50 24.87 -23.43
N GLY A 83 6.49 23.63 -23.90
CA GLY A 83 7.51 22.62 -23.59
C GLY A 83 7.32 21.86 -22.27
N GLU A 84 6.38 22.27 -21.40
CA GLU A 84 6.03 21.50 -20.21
C GLU A 84 5.06 20.37 -20.55
N THR A 85 5.37 19.15 -20.13
CA THR A 85 4.54 17.97 -20.39
C THR A 85 4.04 17.29 -19.11
N ARG A 86 4.33 17.86 -17.93
CA ARG A 86 4.05 17.24 -16.64
C ARG A 86 3.67 18.28 -15.60
N ARG A 87 2.61 17.98 -14.85
CA ARG A 87 2.18 18.68 -13.64
C ARG A 87 1.74 17.67 -12.60
N GLU A 88 1.77 18.07 -11.33
CA GLU A 88 1.39 17.24 -10.18
C GLU A 88 0.22 17.89 -9.45
N ILE A 89 -0.74 17.06 -9.02
CA ILE A 89 -1.82 17.45 -8.11
C ILE A 89 -1.45 16.86 -6.75
N LYS A 90 -1.53 17.68 -5.69
CA LYS A 90 -1.31 17.22 -4.30
C LYS A 90 -2.65 17.25 -3.58
N VAL A 91 -3.09 16.10 -3.10
CA VAL A 91 -4.30 15.94 -2.27
C VAL A 91 -3.83 15.50 -0.89
N GLY A 92 -4.32 16.14 0.17
CA GLY A 92 -4.08 15.70 1.54
C GLY A 92 -4.92 14.46 1.84
N ILE A 93 -4.32 13.46 2.49
CA ILE A 93 -5.03 12.30 3.04
C ILE A 93 -5.14 12.55 4.54
N ILE A 94 -6.31 12.29 5.10
CA ILE A 94 -6.58 12.45 6.52
C ILE A 94 -6.28 11.11 7.17
N ASP A 95 -5.51 11.17 8.25
CA ASP A 95 -4.98 10.01 8.98
C ASP A 95 -5.61 10.03 10.37
N ASP A 96 -6.21 8.92 10.80
CA ASP A 96 -6.78 8.78 12.14
C ASP A 96 -6.38 7.47 12.82
N ASP A 97 -7.14 7.02 13.83
CA ASP A 97 -6.80 5.84 14.65
C ASP A 97 -7.93 4.78 14.61
N ILE A 98 -8.88 4.89 13.67
CA ILE A 98 -10.07 4.06 13.56
C ILE A 98 -9.88 3.13 12.37
N PHE A 99 -9.95 1.82 12.62
CA PHE A 99 -9.92 0.83 11.54
C PHE A 99 -11.09 1.00 10.55
N GLU A 100 -10.75 1.21 9.29
CA GLU A 100 -11.66 1.28 8.15
C GLU A 100 -11.34 0.21 7.08
N GLU A 101 -12.28 -0.03 6.17
CA GLU A 101 -12.00 -0.86 4.98
C GLU A 101 -11.26 -0.02 3.92
N ASP A 102 -10.62 -0.66 2.93
CA ASP A 102 -10.00 0.06 1.81
C ASP A 102 -11.02 0.97 1.11
N GLU A 103 -10.74 2.26 1.09
CA GLU A 103 -11.61 3.26 0.50
C GLU A 103 -11.04 3.89 -0.76
N HIS A 104 -11.85 4.58 -1.55
CA HIS A 104 -11.37 5.28 -2.74
C HIS A 104 -12.12 6.57 -3.01
N PHE A 105 -11.43 7.52 -3.64
CA PHE A 105 -11.98 8.74 -4.22
C PHE A 105 -11.44 8.93 -5.64
N PHE A 106 -11.92 9.96 -6.33
CA PHE A 106 -11.58 10.23 -7.72
C PHE A 106 -10.93 11.59 -7.90
N VAL A 107 -10.04 11.71 -8.88
CA VAL A 107 -9.52 12.99 -9.39
C VAL A 107 -9.91 13.10 -10.85
N ARG A 108 -10.71 14.12 -11.21
CA ARG A 108 -11.25 14.32 -12.55
C ARG A 108 -10.58 15.51 -13.23
N LEU A 109 -10.14 15.32 -14.48
CA LEU A 109 -9.68 16.38 -15.37
C LEU A 109 -10.83 16.92 -16.22
N LEU A 110 -10.89 18.24 -16.33
CA LEU A 110 -12.01 18.99 -16.89
C LEU A 110 -11.50 20.18 -17.69
N ASN A 111 -12.38 20.73 -18.53
CA ASN A 111 -12.30 22.10 -19.01
C ASN A 111 -10.91 22.51 -19.53
N LEU A 112 -10.42 21.81 -20.55
CA LEU A 112 -9.19 22.20 -21.25
C LEU A 112 -9.42 23.53 -21.98
N ARG A 113 -8.59 24.51 -21.65
CA ARG A 113 -8.56 25.82 -22.29
C ARG A 113 -7.17 26.08 -22.85
N VAL A 114 -7.10 26.88 -23.91
CA VAL A 114 -5.86 27.28 -24.58
C VAL A 114 -5.74 28.80 -24.51
N GLY A 115 -4.57 29.29 -24.15
CA GLY A 115 -4.29 30.73 -24.07
C GLY A 115 -2.81 31.04 -24.15
N ASP A 116 -2.47 32.29 -23.85
CA ASP A 116 -1.09 32.73 -23.66
C ASP A 116 -0.60 32.53 -22.21
N ALA A 117 0.64 32.93 -21.94
CA ALA A 117 1.28 32.79 -20.63
C ALA A 117 0.68 33.76 -19.59
N GLU A 118 -0.03 34.78 -20.05
CA GLU A 118 -0.69 35.82 -19.26
C GLU A 118 -2.15 35.45 -18.89
N GLY A 119 -2.66 34.33 -19.41
CA GLY A 119 -4.00 33.82 -19.09
C GLY A 119 -5.11 34.40 -19.96
N MET A 120 -4.76 35.03 -21.10
CA MET A 120 -5.74 35.41 -22.11
C MET A 120 -6.11 34.17 -22.93
N PHE A 121 -7.34 33.70 -22.76
CA PHE A 121 -7.86 32.57 -23.51
C PHE A 121 -8.14 32.97 -24.96
N GLU A 122 -7.71 32.13 -25.88
CA GLU A 122 -8.06 32.28 -27.28
C GLU A 122 -9.58 32.01 -27.43
N SER A 123 -10.29 32.86 -28.16
CA SER A 123 -11.66 32.55 -28.55
C SER A 123 -11.64 31.38 -29.52
N ASP A 124 -12.57 30.44 -29.36
CA ASP A 124 -12.75 29.34 -30.31
C ASP A 124 -13.04 29.92 -31.71
N GLU A 125 -12.02 29.99 -32.56
CA GLU A 125 -12.20 30.40 -33.95
C GLU A 125 -13.06 29.36 -34.67
N VAL A 126 -14.23 29.79 -35.15
CA VAL A 126 -15.19 28.92 -35.82
C VAL A 126 -14.54 28.33 -37.08
N GLY A 127 -14.28 27.01 -37.05
CA GLY A 127 -13.67 26.27 -38.16
C GLY A 127 -12.17 25.98 -38.02
N ALA A 128 -11.52 26.47 -36.96
CA ALA A 128 -10.15 26.09 -36.64
C ALA A 128 -10.09 24.67 -36.02
N ALA A 129 -9.02 23.93 -36.30
CA ALA A 129 -8.78 22.66 -35.63
C ALA A 129 -8.47 22.89 -34.14
N PRO A 130 -8.96 22.05 -33.21
CA PRO A 130 -8.69 22.21 -31.79
C PRO A 130 -7.18 22.06 -31.54
N LYS A 131 -6.59 23.06 -30.86
CA LYS A 131 -5.15 23.09 -30.53
C LYS A 131 -4.76 22.08 -29.44
N GLY A 132 -5.75 21.56 -28.71
CA GLY A 132 -5.57 20.51 -27.72
C GLY A 132 -6.87 19.78 -27.44
N ARG A 133 -6.76 18.58 -26.86
CA ARG A 133 -7.91 17.78 -26.42
C ARG A 133 -7.51 16.93 -25.22
N LEU A 134 -8.40 16.81 -24.25
CA LEU A 134 -8.24 15.84 -23.17
C LEU A 134 -8.52 14.42 -23.67
N LEU A 135 -7.69 13.47 -23.27
CA LEU A 135 -7.79 12.07 -23.66
C LEU A 135 -7.93 11.19 -22.43
N GLU A 136 -8.62 10.06 -22.57
CA GLU A 136 -8.78 9.10 -21.48
C GLU A 136 -7.43 8.52 -21.00
N PRO A 137 -7.32 8.20 -19.70
CA PRO A 137 -8.34 8.37 -18.67
C PRO A 137 -8.44 9.82 -18.16
N LEU A 138 -9.68 10.33 -18.09
CA LEU A 138 -9.98 11.67 -17.52
C LEU A 138 -10.25 11.63 -16.02
N VAL A 139 -10.34 10.43 -15.46
CA VAL A 139 -10.59 10.18 -14.05
C VAL A 139 -9.50 9.24 -13.55
N ALA A 140 -8.81 9.64 -12.50
CA ALA A 140 -7.93 8.76 -11.73
C ALA A 140 -8.69 8.29 -10.48
N THR A 141 -8.63 7.01 -10.17
CA THR A 141 -9.07 6.46 -8.88
C THR A 141 -7.89 6.44 -7.94
N VAL A 142 -8.08 6.97 -6.74
CA VAL A 142 -7.11 6.94 -5.65
C VAL A 142 -7.69 6.06 -4.54
N THR A 143 -6.95 5.05 -4.13
CA THR A 143 -7.33 4.15 -3.03
C THR A 143 -6.56 4.53 -1.77
N ILE A 144 -7.27 4.70 -0.67
CA ILE A 144 -6.74 4.87 0.69
C ILE A 144 -6.73 3.48 1.32
N LEU A 145 -5.56 3.07 1.81
CA LEU A 145 -5.38 1.80 2.49
C LEU A 145 -5.25 2.11 3.97
N ASP A 146 -6.13 1.52 4.77
CA ASP A 146 -6.13 1.65 6.23
C ASP A 146 -4.94 0.90 6.85
N ASP A 147 -4.28 1.52 7.83
CA ASP A 147 -3.20 0.90 8.62
C ASP A 147 -3.52 0.78 10.12
N ASP A 148 -4.78 0.98 10.49
CA ASP A 148 -5.30 0.98 11.86
C ASP A 148 -5.82 -0.38 12.33
N HIS A 149 -5.71 -1.42 11.51
CA HIS A 149 -6.07 -2.77 11.95
C HIS A 149 -5.19 -3.23 13.13
N ALA A 150 -5.81 -3.85 14.15
CA ALA A 150 -5.11 -4.33 15.35
C ALA A 150 -4.17 -5.52 15.07
N GLY A 151 -4.16 -6.05 13.85
CA GLY A 151 -3.29 -7.12 13.40
C GLY A 151 -3.88 -8.51 13.54
N ILE A 152 -3.39 -9.42 12.69
CA ILE A 152 -3.68 -10.85 12.64
C ILE A 152 -2.44 -11.59 13.12
N PHE A 153 -2.60 -12.43 14.14
CA PHE A 153 -1.48 -13.09 14.81
C PHE A 153 -1.33 -14.55 14.37
N THR A 154 -0.13 -14.92 13.96
CA THR A 154 0.21 -16.27 13.50
C THR A 154 1.59 -16.67 14.01
N PHE A 155 1.87 -17.97 14.13
CA PHE A 155 3.25 -18.43 14.29
C PHE A 155 4.05 -18.20 13.01
N SER A 156 5.33 -17.87 13.16
CA SER A 156 6.30 -17.78 12.05
C SER A 156 6.43 -19.11 11.28
N GLU A 157 6.38 -20.22 12.00
CA GLU A 157 6.43 -21.57 11.45
C GLU A 157 5.31 -22.43 12.04
N ARG A 158 4.64 -23.21 11.19
CA ARG A 158 3.58 -24.15 11.62
C ARG A 158 4.15 -25.38 12.33
N MET A 159 5.39 -25.75 12.04
CA MET A 159 6.04 -26.93 12.58
C MET A 159 7.53 -26.66 12.70
N VAL A 160 8.04 -26.81 13.93
CA VAL A 160 9.46 -26.69 14.24
C VAL A 160 9.98 -28.06 14.66
N ARG A 161 11.19 -28.42 14.24
CA ARG A 161 11.88 -29.64 14.68
C ARG A 161 13.14 -29.26 15.43
N VAL A 162 13.26 -29.77 16.66
CA VAL A 162 14.37 -29.46 17.56
C VAL A 162 15.04 -30.71 18.07
N SER A 163 16.33 -30.62 18.34
CA SER A 163 17.03 -31.61 19.14
C SER A 163 16.83 -31.29 20.61
N GLU A 164 16.64 -32.31 21.44
CA GLU A 164 16.66 -32.19 22.91
C GLU A 164 17.92 -31.52 23.47
N SER A 165 19.02 -31.53 22.70
CA SER A 165 20.29 -30.91 23.11
C SER A 165 20.32 -29.37 22.98
N VAL A 166 19.28 -28.74 22.40
CA VAL A 166 19.26 -27.29 22.17
C VAL A 166 19.08 -26.47 23.45
N GLY A 167 18.54 -27.09 24.51
CA GLY A 167 18.26 -26.44 25.80
C GLY A 167 17.02 -25.54 25.79
N THR A 168 16.97 -24.55 24.90
CA THR A 168 15.83 -23.63 24.73
C THR A 168 15.51 -23.43 23.26
N MET A 169 14.22 -23.43 22.91
CA MET A 169 13.72 -23.11 21.56
C MET A 169 12.92 -21.80 21.62
N GLU A 170 13.18 -20.92 20.67
CA GLU A 170 12.45 -19.67 20.49
C GLU A 170 11.25 -19.89 19.55
N VAL A 171 10.04 -19.55 20.01
CA VAL A 171 8.84 -19.55 19.16
C VAL A 171 8.45 -18.12 18.87
N THR A 172 8.50 -17.75 17.59
CA THR A 172 8.15 -16.40 17.13
C THR A 172 6.70 -16.33 16.66
N VAL A 173 5.95 -15.38 17.21
CA VAL A 173 4.62 -14.94 16.76
C VAL A 173 4.77 -13.67 15.91
N VAL A 174 4.09 -13.67 14.77
CA VAL A 174 4.07 -12.58 13.80
C VAL A 174 2.68 -11.94 13.80
N ARG A 175 2.63 -10.61 13.82
CA ARG A 175 1.44 -9.75 13.71
C ARG A 175 1.42 -9.15 12.30
N ASN A 176 0.47 -9.57 11.49
CA ASN A 176 0.30 -9.19 10.09
C ASN A 176 -0.94 -8.32 9.90
N SER A 177 -1.07 -7.67 8.74
CA SER A 177 -2.28 -6.91 8.38
C SER A 177 -2.68 -5.91 9.47
N GLY A 178 -1.73 -5.07 9.90
CA GLY A 178 -1.93 -4.04 10.90
C GLY A 178 -1.10 -4.24 12.17
N ALA A 179 -0.72 -3.13 12.80
CA ALA A 179 0.07 -3.11 14.03
C ALA A 179 -0.42 -2.05 15.04
N ARG A 180 -1.66 -1.57 14.86
CA ARG A 180 -2.21 -0.48 15.66
C ARG A 180 -2.65 -0.93 17.05
N GLY A 181 -2.32 -0.13 18.04
CA GLY A 181 -2.63 -0.38 19.44
C GLY A 181 -1.81 -1.50 20.08
N THR A 182 -1.93 -1.60 21.40
CA THR A 182 -1.32 -2.66 22.20
C THR A 182 -2.26 -3.88 22.26
N VAL A 183 -1.73 -5.07 21.92
CA VAL A 183 -2.46 -6.33 21.98
C VAL A 183 -1.73 -7.31 22.88
N ILE A 184 -2.48 -7.98 23.75
CA ILE A 184 -1.97 -8.99 24.68
C ILE A 184 -2.50 -10.35 24.25
N LEU A 185 -1.59 -11.28 23.95
CA LEU A 185 -1.93 -12.64 23.54
C LEU A 185 -1.55 -13.65 24.62
N PRO A 186 -2.52 -14.30 25.28
CA PRO A 186 -2.20 -15.40 26.17
C PRO A 186 -1.71 -16.61 25.38
N TYR A 187 -0.72 -17.32 25.91
CA TYR A 187 -0.24 -18.59 25.36
C TYR A 187 -0.04 -19.61 26.48
N SER A 188 -0.04 -20.87 26.08
CA SER A 188 0.29 -22.02 26.94
C SER A 188 0.72 -23.20 26.08
N THR A 189 1.65 -24.01 26.59
CA THR A 189 2.05 -25.28 25.99
C THR A 189 0.99 -26.37 26.22
N GLU A 190 0.85 -27.30 25.27
CA GLU A 190 -0.06 -28.45 25.37
C GLU A 190 0.69 -29.76 25.08
N SER A 191 0.40 -30.80 25.87
CA SER A 191 1.02 -32.12 25.73
C SER A 191 0.53 -32.87 24.50
N GLY A 192 1.46 -33.27 23.65
CA GLY A 192 1.22 -34.18 22.53
C GLY A 192 1.78 -35.58 22.81
N THR A 193 2.62 -36.07 21.90
CA THR A 193 3.47 -37.24 22.18
C THR A 193 4.56 -36.93 23.20
N ALA A 194 5.06 -35.69 23.22
CA ALA A 194 5.90 -35.16 24.28
C ALA A 194 5.01 -34.76 25.48
N LYS A 195 5.45 -35.09 26.70
CA LYS A 195 4.73 -34.87 27.96
C LYS A 195 5.38 -33.77 28.80
N GLU A 196 4.54 -32.90 29.35
CA GLU A 196 4.93 -31.88 30.31
C GLU A 196 5.60 -32.52 31.55
N GLY A 197 6.70 -31.93 32.02
CA GLY A 197 7.49 -32.41 33.16
C GLY A 197 8.38 -33.63 32.86
N GLU A 198 8.25 -34.26 31.69
CA GLU A 198 9.13 -35.34 31.22
C GLU A 198 9.99 -34.88 30.03
N ASP A 199 9.34 -34.36 28.98
CA ASP A 199 9.97 -33.99 27.71
C ASP A 199 10.13 -32.47 27.55
N TYR A 200 9.31 -31.67 28.25
CA TYR A 200 9.36 -30.21 28.24
C TYR A 200 8.78 -29.63 29.53
N GLU A 201 9.25 -28.45 29.92
CA GLU A 201 8.69 -27.71 31.06
C GLU A 201 7.49 -26.86 30.60
N GLU A 202 6.43 -26.77 31.42
CA GLU A 202 5.25 -25.96 31.11
C GLU A 202 5.67 -24.50 30.83
N ALA A 203 5.28 -23.96 29.67
CA ALA A 203 5.40 -22.54 29.39
C ALA A 203 4.00 -21.95 29.19
N ARG A 204 3.67 -20.93 29.97
CA ARG A 204 2.45 -20.14 29.83
C ARG A 204 2.71 -18.68 30.19
N GLY A 205 1.98 -17.79 29.54
CA GLY A 205 2.16 -16.37 29.77
C GLY A 205 1.35 -15.53 28.79
N GLU A 206 1.78 -14.28 28.65
CA GLU A 206 1.16 -13.30 27.77
C GLU A 206 2.25 -12.65 26.92
N LEU A 207 2.02 -12.60 25.60
CA LEU A 207 2.84 -11.84 24.67
C LEU A 207 2.20 -10.48 24.46
N GLU A 208 2.86 -9.45 24.96
CA GLU A 208 2.49 -8.05 24.71
C GLU A 208 3.15 -7.54 23.42
N PHE A 209 2.31 -7.20 22.46
CA PHE A 209 2.67 -6.45 21.26
C PHE A 209 2.32 -4.99 21.48
N ASN A 210 3.33 -4.12 21.56
CA ASN A 210 3.12 -2.68 21.60
C ASN A 210 2.63 -2.16 20.24
N ASN A 211 2.16 -0.90 20.21
CA ASN A 211 1.88 -0.20 18.94
C ASN A 211 3.08 -0.31 17.98
N ASP A 212 2.80 -0.56 16.71
CA ASP A 212 3.75 -0.77 15.61
C ASP A 212 4.68 -2.00 15.75
N GLN A 213 4.52 -2.82 16.80
CA GLN A 213 5.27 -4.05 16.94
C GLN A 213 4.66 -5.17 16.07
N THR A 214 5.44 -5.70 15.14
CA THR A 214 5.00 -6.75 14.18
C THR A 214 5.49 -8.16 14.52
N THR A 215 6.46 -8.31 15.43
CA THR A 215 6.96 -9.63 15.85
C THR A 215 7.28 -9.66 17.34
N ARG A 216 7.02 -10.81 17.96
CA ARG A 216 7.42 -11.12 19.33
C ARG A 216 7.82 -12.58 19.41
N SER A 217 8.88 -12.87 20.16
CA SER A 217 9.30 -14.23 20.44
C SER A 217 9.19 -14.55 21.93
N ASP A 218 8.96 -15.81 22.24
CA ASP A 218 9.15 -16.36 23.58
C ASP A 218 10.07 -17.57 23.57
N LEU A 219 10.70 -17.84 24.71
CA LEU A 219 11.56 -19.00 24.91
C LEU A 219 10.78 -20.13 25.56
N ILE A 220 10.86 -21.32 24.97
CA ILE A 220 10.32 -22.57 25.50
C ILE A 220 11.50 -23.49 25.79
N GLU A 221 11.61 -24.01 27.01
CA GLU A 221 12.65 -24.97 27.39
C GLU A 221 12.19 -26.41 27.09
N PRO A 222 12.72 -27.10 26.07
CA PRO A 222 12.66 -28.56 26.02
C PRO A 222 13.31 -29.13 27.27
N GLY A 223 12.65 -30.11 27.87
CA GLY A 223 12.96 -30.64 29.18
C GLY A 223 14.35 -31.26 29.16
N ARG A 224 15.06 -31.16 30.28
CA ARG A 224 16.26 -31.97 30.48
C ARG A 224 15.82 -33.44 30.48
N VAL A 225 16.31 -34.22 29.52
CA VAL A 225 16.33 -35.68 29.66
C VAL A 225 17.10 -35.97 30.95
N VAL A 226 16.37 -36.32 32.01
CA VAL A 226 16.99 -36.86 33.22
C VAL A 226 17.49 -38.23 32.79
N GLU A 227 18.78 -38.37 32.48
CA GLU A 227 19.39 -39.68 32.26
C GLU A 227 19.06 -40.54 33.48
N SER A 228 18.09 -41.44 33.32
CA SER A 228 17.75 -42.41 34.35
C SER A 228 19.02 -43.18 34.68
N GLN A 229 19.53 -42.99 35.90
CA GLN A 229 20.61 -43.82 36.40
C GLN A 229 20.10 -45.26 36.41
N ARG A 230 20.66 -46.09 35.52
CA ARG A 230 20.42 -47.53 35.52
C ARG A 230 20.75 -48.07 36.92
N PRO A 231 19.88 -48.87 37.56
CA PRO A 231 20.26 -49.56 38.77
C PRO A 231 21.30 -50.64 38.41
N GLY A 232 22.53 -50.47 38.89
CA GLY A 232 23.58 -51.47 38.81
C GLY A 232 23.24 -52.67 39.69
N SER A 233 23.23 -53.84 39.06
CA SER A 233 23.20 -55.19 39.65
C SER A 233 24.43 -55.49 40.51
#